data_AF-A0A7V0JDV4-F1
#
_entry.id   AF-A0A7V0JDV4-F1
#
_cell.length_a   1.000
_cell.length_b   1.000
_cell.length_c   1.000
_cell.angle_alpha   90.00
_cell.angle_beta   90.00
_cell.angle_gamma   90.00
#
_symmetry.space_group_name_H-M   'P 1'
#
loop_
_entity.id
_entity.type
_entity.pdbx_description
1 polymer ?
#
loop_
_entity_poly.entity_id
_entity_poly.type
_entity_poly.pdbx_seq_one_letter_code
_entity_poly.pdbx_strand_id
1 'polypeptide(L)'
;MTQQQYIIRRKLNIIELAEQLGNISEACRKLGVSRQHYYDIKAALEEEGIGGLLEKARNKARINNRVAPEIEEPVWSMMNFSAGFIHGEEVFHNNVVLGLSGRMPLLRLDVRLPVCRI
;
A
#
# COMPACT_ATOMS: atom_id res chain seq x y z
N MET A 1 -18.25 13.81 3.87
CA MET A 1 -17.20 13.35 4.80
C MET A 1 -16.24 12.48 4.03
N THR A 2 -14.98 12.88 3.89
CA THR A 2 -13.97 12.01 3.26
C THR A 2 -13.50 10.94 4.26
N GLN A 3 -12.97 9.83 3.76
CA GLN A 3 -12.50 8.73 4.62
C GLN A 3 -11.38 9.18 5.58
N GLN A 4 -10.50 10.06 5.11
CA GLN A 4 -9.48 10.70 5.94
C GLN A 4 -10.06 11.55 7.08
N GLN A 5 -11.07 12.37 6.80
CA GLN A 5 -11.75 13.18 7.82
C GLN A 5 -12.44 12.30 8.86
N TYR A 6 -13.00 11.16 8.45
CA TYR A 6 -13.59 10.20 9.38
C TYR A 6 -12.55 9.63 10.36
N ILE A 7 -11.39 9.23 9.85
CA ILE A 7 -10.29 8.70 10.67
C ILE A 7 -9.81 9.75 11.67
N ILE A 8 -9.58 10.99 11.21
CA ILE A 8 -9.15 12.09 12.08
C ILE A 8 -10.17 12.31 13.20
N ARG A 9 -11.46 12.46 12.86
CA ARG A 9 -12.51 12.69 13.86
C ARG A 9 -12.60 11.56 14.87
N ARG A 10 -12.43 10.31 14.43
CA ARG A 10 -12.48 9.16 15.33
C ARG A 10 -11.32 9.15 16.32
N LYS A 11 -10.10 9.50 15.87
CA LYS A 11 -8.92 9.62 16.74
C LYS A 11 -9.03 10.80 17.71
N LEU A 12 -9.56 11.94 17.26
CA LEU A 12 -9.81 13.10 18.13
C LEU A 12 -10.84 12.80 19.21
N ASN A 13 -11.92 12.08 18.86
CA ASN A 13 -12.97 11.70 19.81
C ASN A 13 -12.43 10.89 21.00
N ILE A 14 -11.41 10.05 20.79
CA ILE A 14 -10.76 9.28 21.87
C ILE A 14 -10.15 10.21 22.92
N ILE A 15 -9.57 11.32 22.49
CA ILE A 15 -8.91 12.28 23.39
C ILE A 15 -9.92 13.19 24.06
N GLU A 16 -10.88 13.71 23.29
CA GLU A 16 -11.98 14.52 23.81
C GLU A 16 -12.75 13.76 24.91
N LEU A 17 -13.05 12.47 24.71
CA LEU A 17 -13.74 11.69 25.73
C LEU A 17 -12.89 11.50 27.00
N ALA A 18 -11.58 11.33 26.85
CA ALA A 18 -10.68 11.20 27.99
C ALA A 18 -10.60 12.50 28.81
N GLU A 19 -10.60 13.65 28.14
CA GLU A 19 -10.63 14.97 28.78
C GLU A 19 -11.97 15.22 29.49
N GLN A 20 -13.09 14.89 28.87
CA GLN A 20 -14.42 15.04 29.46
C GLN A 20 -14.60 14.20 30.74
N LEU A 21 -14.04 12.99 30.77
CA LEU A 21 -14.15 12.08 31.92
C LEU A 21 -13.06 12.33 32.97
N GLY A 22 -11.94 12.95 32.60
CA GLY A 22 -10.75 13.06 33.44
C GLY A 22 -10.09 11.71 33.78
N ASN A 23 -10.54 10.61 33.16
CA ASN A 23 -10.03 9.26 33.40
C ASN A 23 -9.82 8.52 32.07
N ILE A 24 -8.55 8.31 31.75
CA ILE A 24 -8.11 7.65 30.50
C ILE A 24 -8.56 6.18 30.46
N SER A 25 -8.51 5.47 31.58
CA SER A 25 -8.84 4.03 31.60
C SER A 25 -10.32 3.78 31.36
N GLU A 26 -11.18 4.61 31.94
CA GLU A 26 -12.64 4.53 31.73
C GLU A 26 -13.03 4.97 30.31
N ALA A 27 -12.40 6.03 29.77
CA ALA A 27 -12.59 6.44 28.37
C ALA A 27 -12.21 5.31 27.39
N CYS A 28 -11.05 4.68 27.60
CA CYS A 28 -10.58 3.55 26.80
C CYS A 28 -11.53 2.35 26.86
N ARG A 29 -12.08 2.04 28.04
CA ARG A 29 -13.08 0.96 28.21
C ARG A 29 -14.36 1.23 27.44
N LYS A 30 -14.89 2.47 27.49
CA LYS A 30 -16.13 2.84 26.78
C LYS A 30 -15.97 2.81 25.27
N LEU A 31 -14.81 3.21 24.74
CA LEU A 31 -14.54 3.21 23.30
C LEU A 31 -14.00 1.87 22.76
N GLY A 32 -13.66 0.93 23.65
CA GLY A 32 -13.08 -0.37 23.26
C GLY A 32 -11.67 -0.25 22.70
N VAL A 33 -10.86 0.68 23.23
CA VAL A 33 -9.52 1.01 22.75
C VAL A 33 -8.47 0.64 23.80
N SER A 34 -7.29 0.19 23.37
CA SER A 34 -6.17 -0.05 24.28
C SER A 34 -5.60 1.26 24.83
N ARG A 35 -5.16 1.25 26.09
CA ARG A 35 -4.43 2.38 26.70
C ARG A 35 -3.19 2.78 25.90
N GLN A 36 -2.50 1.81 25.30
CA GLN A 36 -1.33 2.10 24.46
C GLN A 36 -1.72 2.98 23.27
N HIS A 37 -2.84 2.67 22.61
CA HIS A 37 -3.30 3.42 21.45
C HIS A 37 -3.64 4.88 21.78
N TYR A 38 -4.17 5.14 22.97
CA TYR A 38 -4.39 6.50 23.45
C TYR A 38 -3.08 7.30 23.51
N TYR A 39 -2.03 6.71 24.10
CA TYR A 39 -0.73 7.38 24.20
C TYR A 39 -0.07 7.56 22.83
N ASP A 40 -0.21 6.59 21.92
CA ASP A 40 0.31 6.70 20.56
C ASP A 40 -0.36 7.87 19.80
N ILE A 41 -1.69 8.02 19.92
CA ILE A 41 -2.42 9.14 19.30
C ILE A 41 -2.02 10.47 19.94
N LYS A 42 -1.88 10.49 21.27
CA LYS A 42 -1.47 11.70 22.00
C LYS A 42 -0.08 12.16 21.58
N ALA A 43 0.88 11.25 21.50
CA ALA A 43 2.23 11.55 21.03
C ALA A 43 2.21 12.06 19.57
N ALA A 44 1.45 11.42 18.69
CA ALA A 44 1.33 11.86 17.30
C ALA A 44 0.72 13.27 17.17
N LEU A 45 -0.21 13.65 18.06
CA LEU A 45 -0.75 15.02 18.13
C LEU A 45 0.28 16.04 18.58
N GLU A 46 1.07 15.69 19.60
CA GLU A 46 2.10 16.58 20.15
C GLU A 46 3.24 16.81 19.15
N GLU A 47 3.60 15.80 18.36
CA GLU A 47 4.68 15.87 17.37
C GLU A 47 4.26 16.51 16.03
N GLU A 48 3.16 16.03 15.44
CA GLU A 48 2.78 16.35 14.05
C GLU A 48 1.43 17.11 13.95
N GLY A 49 0.80 17.41 15.10
CA GLY A 49 -0.51 18.08 15.15
C GLY A 49 -1.63 17.24 14.52
N ILE A 50 -2.64 17.91 13.98
CA ILE A 50 -3.80 17.24 13.35
C ILE A 50 -3.36 16.42 12.12
N GLY A 51 -2.27 16.81 11.46
CA GLY A 51 -1.70 16.10 10.32
C GLY A 51 -1.16 14.71 10.67
N GLY A 52 -0.64 14.53 11.88
CA GLY A 52 -0.10 13.25 12.38
C GLY A 52 -1.14 12.15 12.55
N LEU A 53 -2.42 12.52 12.66
CA LEU A 53 -3.50 11.54 12.79
C LEU A 53 -3.83 10.85 11.48
N LEU A 54 -3.43 11.44 10.35
CA LEU A 54 -3.61 10.81 9.05
C LEU A 54 -2.75 9.55 8.98
N GLU A 55 -3.39 8.47 8.59
CA GLU A 55 -2.71 7.21 8.38
C GLU A 55 -1.74 7.34 7.20
N LYS A 56 -0.44 7.27 7.48
CA LYS A 56 0.60 7.26 6.43
C LYS A 56 0.48 5.94 5.69
N ALA A 57 -0.21 5.94 4.55
CA ALA A 57 -0.28 4.78 3.68
C ALA A 57 1.13 4.36 3.27
N ARG A 58 1.49 3.10 3.55
CA ARG A 58 2.74 2.52 3.06
C ARG A 58 2.55 2.17 1.58
N ASN A 59 2.72 3.15 0.70
CA ASN A 59 2.73 2.92 -0.76
C ASN A 59 4.02 2.26 -1.27
N LYS A 60 4.86 1.72 -0.37
CA LYS A 60 6.12 1.06 -0.73
C LYS A 60 5.98 -0.45 -0.63
N ALA A 61 6.36 -1.14 -1.69
CA ALA A 61 6.46 -2.59 -1.71
C ALA A 61 7.34 -3.11 -0.56
N ARG A 62 6.95 -4.25 0.02
CA ARG A 62 7.77 -4.92 1.03
C ARG A 62 9.00 -5.52 0.35
N ILE A 63 10.19 -5.17 0.83
CA ILE A 63 11.47 -5.64 0.28
C ILE A 63 11.52 -7.18 0.34
N ASN A 64 11.00 -7.79 1.40
CA ASN A 64 10.96 -9.25 1.56
C ASN A 64 10.04 -9.96 0.56
N ASN A 65 9.14 -9.24 -0.11
CA ASN A 65 8.31 -9.78 -1.17
C ASN A 65 8.93 -9.55 -2.56
N ARG A 66 10.11 -8.91 -2.65
CA ARG A 66 10.84 -8.77 -3.90
C ARG A 66 11.50 -10.10 -4.26
N VAL A 67 11.39 -10.46 -5.52
CA VAL A 67 11.96 -11.67 -6.11
C VAL A 67 13.25 -11.28 -6.84
N ALA A 68 14.08 -12.27 -7.20
CA ALA A 68 15.26 -12.02 -8.02
C ALA A 68 14.89 -11.21 -9.29
N PRO A 69 15.76 -10.28 -9.73
CA PRO A 69 15.46 -9.37 -10.84
C PRO A 69 15.19 -10.11 -12.15
N GLU A 70 15.75 -11.31 -12.32
CA GLU A 70 15.50 -12.19 -13.48
C GLU A 70 14.03 -12.60 -13.63
N ILE A 71 13.24 -12.57 -12.54
CA ILE A 71 11.80 -12.88 -12.54
C ILE A 71 10.97 -11.60 -12.55
N GLU A 72 11.43 -10.54 -11.85
CA GLU A 72 10.70 -9.28 -11.80
C GLU A 72 10.67 -8.57 -13.16
N GLU A 73 11.78 -8.52 -13.89
CA GLU A 73 11.88 -7.78 -15.16
C GLU A 73 10.97 -8.35 -16.27
N PRO A 74 10.88 -9.67 -16.52
CA PRO A 74 9.94 -10.21 -17.50
C PRO A 74 8.48 -9.99 -17.13
N VAL A 75 8.12 -10.11 -15.84
CA VAL A 75 6.76 -9.88 -15.36
C VAL A 75 6.40 -8.39 -15.48
N TRP A 76 7.33 -7.50 -15.13
CA TRP A 76 7.18 -6.06 -15.29
C TRP A 76 7.03 -5.67 -16.77
N SER A 77 7.86 -6.24 -17.64
CA SER A 77 7.79 -6.06 -19.08
C SER A 77 6.44 -6.55 -19.64
N MET A 78 6.00 -7.75 -19.25
CA MET A 78 4.71 -8.31 -19.68
C MET A 78 3.53 -7.44 -19.24
N MET A 79 3.53 -6.94 -18.00
CA MET A 79 2.44 -6.14 -17.43
C MET A 79 2.37 -4.75 -18.07
N ASN A 80 3.52 -4.12 -18.35
CA ASN A 80 3.59 -2.84 -19.06
C ASN A 80 3.27 -2.99 -20.56
N PHE A 81 3.65 -4.12 -21.19
CA PHE A 81 3.30 -4.41 -22.58
C PHE A 81 1.78 -4.55 -22.75
N SER A 82 1.09 -5.21 -21.82
CA SER A 82 -0.38 -5.25 -21.83
C SER A 82 -1.04 -3.88 -21.62
N ALA A 83 -0.39 -2.97 -20.89
CA ALA A 83 -0.88 -1.60 -20.71
C ALA A 83 -0.68 -0.71 -21.96
N GLY A 84 0.39 -0.97 -22.75
CA GLY A 84 0.65 -0.30 -24.03
C GLY A 84 -0.29 -0.70 -25.17
N PHE A 85 -1.12 -1.74 -25.00
CA PHE A 85 -2.16 -2.09 -25.97
C PHE A 85 -3.43 -1.26 -25.82
N ILE A 86 -3.59 -0.54 -24.69
CA ILE A 86 -4.81 0.20 -24.34
C ILE A 86 -4.74 1.66 -24.83
N HIS A 87 -3.54 2.20 -25.02
CA HIS A 87 -3.30 3.46 -25.70
C HIS A 87 -2.45 3.18 -26.94
N GLY A 88 -3.08 3.18 -28.12
CA GLY A 88 -2.43 3.01 -29.41
C GLY A 88 -1.47 4.15 -29.73
N GLU A 89 -0.34 4.22 -29.04
CA GLU A 89 0.82 4.99 -29.44
C GLU A 89 1.94 4.02 -29.85
N GLU A 90 2.19 3.97 -31.15
CA GLU A 90 3.33 3.30 -31.75
C GLU A 90 4.62 3.91 -31.19
N VAL A 91 5.29 3.20 -30.31
CA VAL A 91 6.62 3.60 -29.83
C VAL A 91 7.63 3.25 -30.92
N PHE A 92 7.87 4.19 -31.83
CA PHE A 92 9.02 4.16 -32.72
C PHE A 92 10.30 4.24 -31.88
N HIS A 93 11.08 3.16 -31.88
CA HIS A 93 12.51 3.23 -31.58
C HIS A 93 13.28 2.52 -32.70
N ASN A 94 14.12 3.30 -33.38
CA ASN A 94 15.18 2.86 -34.29
C ASN A 94 14.74 2.11 -35.55
N ASN A 95 13.79 2.66 -36.30
CA ASN A 95 13.59 2.38 -37.74
C ASN A 95 13.56 0.89 -38.14
N VAL A 96 13.09 0.03 -37.24
CA VAL A 96 12.79 -1.37 -37.52
C VAL A 96 11.29 -1.53 -37.28
N VAL A 97 10.55 -1.66 -38.37
CA VAL A 97 9.17 -2.12 -38.34
C VAL A 97 9.22 -3.57 -37.87
N LEU A 98 9.01 -3.83 -36.58
CA LEU A 98 8.67 -5.17 -36.12
C LEU A 98 7.21 -5.42 -36.49
N GLY A 99 7.02 -5.75 -37.76
CA GLY A 99 5.75 -6.23 -38.28
C GLY A 99 5.23 -7.37 -37.42
N LEU A 100 3.94 -7.29 -37.14
CA LEU A 100 3.09 -8.29 -36.50
C LEU A 100 3.21 -9.65 -37.23
N SER A 101 4.27 -10.40 -36.97
CA SER A 101 4.47 -11.75 -37.50
C SER A 101 5.59 -12.49 -36.76
N GLY A 102 5.36 -12.79 -35.48
CA GLY A 102 6.35 -13.54 -34.73
C GLY A 102 5.80 -14.00 -33.40
N ARG A 103 5.33 -15.25 -33.39
CA ARG A 103 5.19 -16.14 -32.22
C ARG A 103 5.49 -15.47 -30.88
N MET A 104 4.48 -15.40 -30.02
CA MET A 104 4.71 -15.33 -28.58
C MET A 104 5.84 -16.30 -28.24
N PRO A 105 6.97 -15.86 -27.66
CA PRO A 105 7.88 -16.78 -27.03
C PRO A 105 7.09 -17.35 -25.86
N LEU A 106 6.52 -18.53 -26.07
CA LEU A 106 6.16 -19.43 -24.99
C LEU A 106 7.47 -19.73 -24.26
N LEU A 107 7.88 -18.83 -23.37
CA LEU A 107 8.76 -19.15 -22.27
C LEU A 107 8.04 -20.30 -21.57
N ARG A 108 8.56 -21.52 -21.77
CA ARG A 108 8.26 -22.65 -20.90
C ARG A 108 8.64 -22.18 -19.50
N LEU A 109 7.66 -21.66 -18.78
CA LEU A 109 7.73 -21.46 -17.35
C LEU A 109 7.75 -22.88 -16.74
N ASP A 110 8.91 -23.52 -16.74
CA ASP A 110 9.24 -24.58 -15.78
C ASP A 110 9.42 -23.94 -14.41
N VAL A 111 8.38 -23.24 -13.93
CA VAL A 111 8.30 -22.82 -12.55
C VAL A 111 7.87 -24.06 -11.78
N ARG A 112 8.85 -24.92 -11.47
CA ARG A 112 8.76 -25.71 -10.24
C ARG A 112 8.76 -24.70 -9.10
N LEU A 113 7.57 -24.19 -8.79
CA LEU A 113 7.28 -23.52 -7.53
C LEU A 113 7.80 -24.47 -6.44
N PRO A 114 8.82 -24.09 -5.64
CA PRO A 114 9.10 -24.84 -4.43
C PRO A 114 7.84 -24.68 -3.58
N VAL A 115 7.09 -25.77 -3.48
CA VAL A 115 5.99 -25.89 -2.54
C VAL A 115 6.61 -25.67 -1.16
N CYS A 116 6.46 -24.46 -0.62
CA CYS A 116 6.71 -24.22 0.79
C CYS A 116 5.71 -25.08 1.55
N ARG A 117 6.19 -26.23 2.01
CA ARG A 117 5.48 -27.12 2.92
C ARG A 117 5.33 -26.35 4.23
N ILE A 118 4.10 -25.94 4.52
CA ILE A 118 3.65 -25.56 5.86
C ILE A 118 3.39 -26.84 6.63
#